data_AF-A0A6M4PCM5-F1
#
_entry.id   AF-A0A6M4PCM5-F1
#
_cell.length_a   1.000
_cell.length_b   1.000
_cell.length_c   1.000
_cell.angle_alpha   90.00
_cell.angle_beta   90.00
_cell.angle_gamma   90.00
#
_symmetry.space_group_name_H-M   'P 1'
#
loop_
_entity.id
_entity.type
_entity.pdbx_description
1 polymer ?
#
loop_
_entity_poly.entity_id
_entity_poly.type
_entity_poly.pdbx_seq_one_letter_code
_entity_poly.pdbx_strand_id
1 'polypeptide(L)' 'MTIESQQQFRRSTSWYNSEVHQATGVIIAQTHTDPDHALQRLVDYAESTGLSVDAVAANVIARRTTFT' A
#
# COMPACT_ATOMS: atom_id res chain seq x y z
N MET A 1 -11.77 -9.09 -2.15
CA MET A 1 -11.21 -8.29 -3.25
C MET A 1 -11.20 -9.14 -4.52
N THR A 2 -11.72 -8.65 -5.65
CA THR A 2 -11.61 -9.35 -6.94
C THR A 2 -10.24 -9.04 -7.57
N ILE A 3 -9.73 -9.96 -8.39
CA ILE A 3 -8.47 -9.83 -9.16
C ILE A 3 -8.42 -8.51 -9.96
N GLU A 4 -9.59 -7.92 -10.25
CA GLU A 4 -9.76 -6.70 -11.02
C GLU A 4 -9.23 -5.44 -10.31
N SER A 5 -9.43 -5.30 -8.99
CA SER A 5 -8.94 -4.12 -8.23
C SER A 5 -7.41 -4.05 -8.21
N GLN A 6 -6.75 -5.20 -8.04
CA GLN A 6 -5.29 -5.31 -8.10
C GLN A 6 -4.75 -4.93 -9.49
N GLN A 7 -5.40 -5.40 -10.56
CA GLN A 7 -4.98 -5.09 -11.93
C GLN A 7 -5.23 -3.62 -12.30
N GLN A 8 -6.29 -3.02 -11.79
CA GLN A 8 -6.56 -1.60 -11.97
C GLN A 8 -5.54 -0.74 -11.22
N PHE A 9 -5.15 -1.15 -10.01
CA PHE A 9 -4.09 -0.50 -9.26
C PHE A 9 -2.72 -0.61 -9.95
N ARG A 10 -2.36 -1.79 -10.48
CA ARG A 10 -1.14 -1.95 -11.30
C ARG A 10 -1.08 -1.05 -12.52
N ARG A 11 -2.23 -0.58 -13.01
CA ARG A 11 -2.35 0.35 -14.15
C ARG A 11 -2.49 1.81 -13.72
N SER A 12 -2.60 2.09 -12.43
CA SER A 12 -2.72 3.43 -11.86
C SER A 12 -1.37 4.14 -11.81
N THR A 13 -1.38 5.47 -11.90
CA THR A 13 -0.22 6.33 -11.65
C THR A 13 0.43 6.06 -10.28
N SER A 14 -0.38 5.65 -9.30
CA SER A 14 0.05 5.30 -7.95
C SER A 14 1.00 4.09 -7.93
N TRP A 15 0.96 3.19 -8.92
CA TRP A 15 1.91 2.07 -9.04
C TRP A 15 3.36 2.55 -9.27
N TYR A 16 3.53 3.64 -10.02
CA TYR A 16 4.84 4.25 -10.27
C TYR A 16 5.20 5.32 -9.24
N ASN A 17 4.38 5.49 -8.20
CA ASN A 17 4.64 6.47 -7.15
C ASN A 17 5.74 5.95 -6.22
N SER A 18 6.83 6.72 -6.13
CA SER A 18 7.96 6.40 -5.25
C SER A 18 7.57 6.29 -3.78
N GLU A 19 6.55 7.03 -3.32
CA GLU A 19 6.07 6.95 -1.94
C GLU A 19 5.33 5.62 -1.68
N VAL A 20 4.56 5.13 -2.65
CA VAL A 20 3.90 3.82 -2.54
C VAL A 20 4.93 2.70 -2.44
N HIS A 21 6.01 2.79 -3.23
CA HIS A 21 7.11 1.84 -3.16
C HIS A 21 7.84 1.88 -1.80
N GLN A 22 8.12 3.09 -1.29
CA GLN A 22 8.75 3.26 0.02
C GLN A 22 7.85 2.75 1.16
N ALA A 23 6.56 3.09 1.14
CA ALA A 23 5.59 2.60 2.11
C ALA A 23 5.49 1.08 2.08
N THR A 24 5.50 0.47 0.90
CA THR A 24 5.56 -0.99 0.75
C THR A 24 6.81 -1.57 1.43
N GLY A 25 7.97 -0.95 1.25
CA GLY A 25 9.21 -1.34 1.94
C GLY A 25 9.11 -1.24 3.47
N VAL A 26 8.46 -0.19 3.98
CA VAL A 26 8.20 -0.03 5.43
C VAL A 26 7.29 -1.15 5.94
N ILE A 27 6.23 -1.52 5.20
CA ILE A 27 5.31 -2.59 5.58
C ILE A 27 6.01 -3.95 5.58
N ILE A 28 6.89 -4.22 4.60
CA ILE A 28 7.74 -5.43 4.59
C ILE A 28 8.56 -5.50 5.90
N ALA A 29 9.21 -4.40 6.28
CA ALA A 29 10.02 -4.36 7.49
C ALA A 29 9.18 -4.55 8.78
N GLN A 30 7.92 -4.10 8.79
CA GLN A 30 7.02 -4.26 9.94
C GLN A 30 6.48 -5.68 10.07
N THR A 31 6.11 -6.30 8.93
CA THR A 31 5.29 -7.52 8.90
C THR A 31 6.05 -8.77 8.45
N HIS A 32 7.28 -8.61 7.95
CA HIS A 32 8.12 -9.69 7.41
C HIS A 32 7.46 -10.48 6.27
N THR A 33 6.58 -9.86 5.50
CA THR A 33 5.97 -10.48 4.32
C THR A 33 6.67 -10.09 3.02
N ASP A 34 6.40 -10.83 1.95
CA ASP A 34 6.89 -10.47 0.62
C ASP A 34 6.25 -9.16 0.09
N PRO A 35 6.85 -8.56 -0.96
CA PRO A 35 6.40 -7.28 -1.49
C PRO A 35 4.97 -7.26 -2.01
N ASP A 36 4.50 -8.35 -2.63
CA ASP A 36 3.14 -8.39 -3.19
C ASP A 36 2.11 -8.37 -2.06
N HIS A 37 2.33 -9.14 -0.99
CA HIS A 37 1.47 -9.09 0.20
C HIS A 37 1.56 -7.74 0.95
N ALA A 38 2.74 -7.14 1.04
CA ALA A 38 2.89 -5.83 1.69
C ALA A 38 2.13 -4.73 0.94
N LEU A 39 2.24 -4.72 -0.38
CA LEU A 39 1.50 -3.79 -1.23
C LEU A 39 0.00 -4.06 -1.18
N GLN A 40 -0.41 -5.33 -1.16
CA GLN A 40 -1.80 -5.71 -1.02
C GLN A 40 -2.41 -5.15 0.28
N ARG A 41 -1.70 -5.30 1.41
CA ARG A 41 -2.14 -4.73 2.69
C ARG A 41 -2.30 -3.21 2.64
N LEU A 42 -1.39 -2.50 1.95
CA LEU A 42 -1.50 -1.06 1.77
C LEU A 42 -2.78 -0.68 1.02
N VAL A 43 -3.09 -1.39 -0.07
CA VAL A 43 -4.30 -1.16 -0.88
C VAL A 43 -5.57 -1.51 -0.10
N ASP A 44 -5.60 -2.68 0.55
CA ASP A 44 -6.75 -3.11 1.36
C ASP A 44 -7.05 -2.11 2.49
N TYR A 45 -6.01 -1.55 3.12
CA TYR A 45 -6.18 -0.52 4.14
C TYR A 45 -6.76 0.77 3.57
N ALA A 46 -6.26 1.21 2.41
CA ALA A 46 -6.80 2.39 1.72
C ALA A 46 -8.28 2.21 1.37
N GLU A 47 -8.67 1.06 0.83
CA GLU A 47 -10.07 0.72 0.57
C GLU A 47 -10.91 0.72 1.85
N SER A 48 -10.44 0.07 2.92
CA SER A 48 -11.17 -0.03 4.19
C SER A 48 -11.38 1.31 4.90
N THR A 49 -10.51 2.29 4.64
CA THR A 49 -10.55 3.63 5.24
C THR A 49 -11.13 4.69 4.30
N GLY A 50 -11.43 4.34 3.05
CA GLY A 50 -11.87 5.28 2.02
C GLY A 50 -10.80 6.31 1.63
N LEU A 51 -9.53 6.08 1.99
CA LEU A 51 -8.41 6.96 1.63
C LEU A 51 -7.81 6.55 0.28
N SER A 52 -7.11 7.47 -0.37
CA SER A 52 -6.28 7.10 -1.52
C SER A 52 -5.04 6.33 -1.06
N VAL A 53 -4.54 5.44 -1.92
CA VAL A 53 -3.31 4.68 -1.63
C VAL A 53 -2.12 5.62 -1.39
N ASP A 54 -2.04 6.74 -2.13
CA ASP A 54 -1.01 7.75 -1.91
C ASP A 54 -1.09 8.39 -0.51
N ALA A 55 -2.30 8.68 -0.03
CA ALA A 55 -2.49 9.24 1.31
C ALA A 55 -2.10 8.24 2.41
N VAL A 56 -2.45 6.96 2.24
CA VAL A 56 -2.02 5.91 3.16
C VAL A 56 -0.50 5.72 3.11
N ALA A 57 0.10 5.73 1.92
CA ALA A 57 1.54 5.63 1.76
C ALA A 57 2.29 6.75 2.52
N ALA A 58 1.82 8.00 2.39
CA ALA A 58 2.36 9.12 3.15
C ALA A 58 2.21 8.92 4.67
N ASN A 59 1.07 8.40 5.14
CA ASN A 59 0.86 8.10 6.56
C ASN A 59 1.78 6.99 7.08
N VAL A 60 2.04 5.95 6.28
CA VAL A 60 2.98 4.87 6.61
C VAL A 60 4.41 5.39 6.73
N ILE A 61 4.87 6.17 5.75
CA ILE A 61 6.20 6.79 5.77
C ILE A 61 6.35 7.72 6.98
N ALA A 62 5.31 8.50 7.28
CA ALA A 62 5.24 9.36 8.46
C ALA A 62 5.03 8.60 9.79
N ARG A 63 4.94 7.26 9.77
CA ARG A 63 4.71 6.38 10.91
C ARG A 63 3.42 6.67 11.69
N ARG A 64 2.41 7.23 11.02
CA ARG A 64 1.06 7.46 11.56
C ARG A 64 0.15 6.26 11.39
N THR A 65 0.49 5.39 10.44
CA THR A 65 -0.17 4.11 10.20
C THR A 65 0.90 3.01 10.23
N THR A 66 0.64 1.95 10.99
CA THR A 66 1.53 0.79 11.13
C THR A 66 0.74 -0.49 10.87
N PHE A 67 1.42 -1.47 10.28
CA PHE A 67 0.88 -2.78 9.96
C PHE A 67 1.55 -3.83 10.84
N THR A 68 0.78 -4.84 11.25
CA THR A 68 1.22 -5.97 12.09
C THR A 68 0.86 -7.29 11.44
#